data_AF-A0A7S1BW59-F1
#
_entry.id   AF-A0A7S1BW59-F1
#
_cell.length_a   1.000
_cell.length_b   1.000
_cell.length_c   1.000
_cell.angle_alpha   90.00
_cell.angle_beta   90.00
_cell.angle_gamma   90.00
#
_symmetry.space_group_name_H-M   'P 1'
#
loop_
_entity.id
_entity.type
_entity.pdbx_description
1 polymer ?
#
loop_
_entity_poly.entity_id
_entity_poly.type
_entity_poly.pdbx_seq_one_letter_code
_entity_poly.pdbx_strand_id
1 'polypeptide(L)'
;VLNALRGAGVGMALTVGQYEVLTPAGIVRRLIRMGRPGLACSLCSYLGLEPEICAAARCARAAAVLNAASGKDYSEADTAEVVAALLAEEDGRNSFDDAGGANKTRGPAPGLYATVALAAHRSGRTGVAQKLLNMEQDQESRVKGLLAIEDWSRAAKVASNAQNEDLMFLSLQELERHCLDSADMPTSTASKKATTDALAAAEATFLRIVTTQFPAEVRAILRTYYDTRADPSAIVALLCRENRLGEAGAAIARRALAPGVSQRERRLMLRESSRIMNQGKDTLFLKTCTDEYLELVAEQERLRTEVFRSSAVAPEGSSAAATLASIVRHAASMTRPNEVTRINIEAEKFAKRFRLHEKLVWSTKVRALAETGQWEALRALGDARGKNPIGFKPFATAAITGMRPSAEILRYIDRVTIPEERFELLCQAQLWSQAIQVASTMKEEDELIRRIYSTCGSPDVQNQCEKILINLRNK
;
A
#
# COMPACT_ATOMS: atom_id res chain seq x y z
N VAL A 1 -48.16 -9.87 42.73
CA VAL A 1 -47.77 -8.80 41.76
C VAL A 1 -48.80 -7.68 41.65
N LEU A 2 -50.03 -7.94 41.19
CA LEU A 2 -51.04 -6.89 40.97
C LEU A 2 -51.34 -6.01 42.20
N ASN A 3 -51.45 -6.59 43.39
CA ASN A 3 -51.68 -5.82 44.63
C ASN A 3 -50.53 -4.87 44.95
N ALA A 4 -49.29 -5.26 44.64
CA ALA A 4 -48.11 -4.40 44.83
C ALA A 4 -48.07 -3.26 43.80
N LEU A 5 -48.47 -3.53 42.55
CA LEU A 5 -48.56 -2.50 41.50
C LEU A 5 -49.65 -1.46 41.78
N ARG A 6 -50.77 -1.89 42.36
CA ARG A 6 -51.93 -1.04 42.72
C ARG A 6 -51.72 -0.21 43.99
N GLY A 7 -50.70 -0.50 44.78
CA GLY A 7 -50.42 0.28 45.99
C GLY A 7 -50.25 1.77 45.67
N ALA A 8 -50.76 2.65 46.54
CA ALA A 8 -50.66 4.10 46.39
C ALA A 8 -49.20 4.57 46.20
N GLY A 9 -48.27 3.82 46.80
CA GLY A 9 -46.85 4.02 46.65
C GLY A 9 -46.31 3.79 45.24
N VAL A 10 -46.91 2.95 44.38
CA VAL A 10 -46.44 2.58 43.01
C VAL A 10 -47.24 3.29 41.91
N GLY A 11 -48.56 3.41 42.09
CA GLY A 11 -49.43 4.19 41.20
C GLY A 11 -49.80 3.52 39.88
N MET A 12 -49.74 2.19 39.77
CA MET A 12 -50.22 1.45 38.59
C MET A 12 -51.51 0.70 38.88
N ALA A 13 -52.64 1.39 38.66
CA ALA A 13 -53.97 0.79 38.72
C ALA A 13 -54.25 -0.04 37.46
N LEU A 14 -53.80 -1.30 37.44
CA LEU A 14 -54.06 -2.24 36.35
C LEU A 14 -55.16 -3.24 36.73
N THR A 15 -56.08 -3.50 35.81
CA THR A 15 -57.01 -4.65 35.90
C THR A 15 -56.30 -5.95 35.53
N VAL A 16 -56.91 -7.11 35.81
CA VAL A 16 -56.33 -8.42 35.44
C VAL A 16 -56.19 -8.55 33.92
N GLY A 17 -57.23 -8.19 33.15
CA GLY A 17 -57.15 -8.23 31.69
C GLY A 17 -56.10 -7.26 31.10
N GLN A 18 -55.88 -6.10 31.73
CA GLN A 18 -54.81 -5.18 31.31
C GLN A 18 -53.41 -5.74 31.62
N TYR A 19 -53.26 -6.50 32.70
CA TYR A 19 -52.00 -7.17 33.06
C TYR A 19 -51.64 -8.25 32.05
N GLU A 20 -52.63 -9.03 31.60
CA GLU A 20 -52.45 -10.08 30.59
C GLU A 20 -52.03 -9.49 29.23
N VAL A 21 -52.66 -8.38 28.81
CA VAL A 21 -52.32 -7.70 27.55
C VAL A 21 -50.96 -7.01 27.59
N LEU A 22 -50.64 -6.32 28.69
CA LEU A 22 -49.38 -5.58 28.82
C LEU A 22 -48.18 -6.53 28.98
N THR A 23 -48.43 -7.73 29.50
CA THR A 23 -47.46 -8.76 29.87
C THR A 23 -46.49 -8.32 30.99
N PRO A 24 -45.87 -9.26 31.72
CA PRO A 24 -44.85 -8.93 32.73
C PRO A 24 -43.69 -8.08 32.18
N ALA A 25 -43.27 -8.32 30.94
CA ALA A 25 -42.22 -7.55 30.26
C ALA A 25 -42.61 -6.08 30.05
N GLY A 26 -43.86 -5.82 29.62
CA GLY A 26 -44.36 -4.46 29.44
C GLY A 26 -44.50 -3.70 30.76
N ILE A 27 -44.83 -4.40 31.85
CA ILE A 27 -44.91 -3.82 33.20
C ILE A 27 -43.53 -3.40 33.69
N VAL A 28 -42.50 -4.23 33.48
CA VAL A 28 -41.10 -3.88 33.81
C VAL A 28 -40.67 -2.63 33.05
N ARG A 29 -40.92 -2.55 31.73
CA ARG A 29 -40.62 -1.35 30.93
C ARG A 29 -41.36 -0.11 31.45
N ARG A 30 -42.61 -0.26 31.90
CA ARG A 30 -43.40 0.83 32.46
C ARG A 30 -42.89 1.29 33.82
N LEU A 31 -42.48 0.37 34.70
CA LEU A 31 -41.84 0.68 35.98
C LEU A 31 -40.53 1.46 35.80
N ILE A 32 -39.71 1.06 34.82
CA ILE A 32 -38.48 1.77 34.47
C ILE A 32 -38.81 3.20 34.03
N ARG A 33 -39.78 3.39 33.14
CA ARG A 33 -40.21 4.72 32.66
C ARG A 33 -40.81 5.59 33.76
N MET A 34 -41.45 4.98 34.76
CA MET A 34 -41.96 5.67 35.96
C MET A 34 -40.88 6.03 36.98
N GLY A 35 -39.59 5.80 36.68
CA GLY A 35 -38.48 6.11 37.57
C GLY A 35 -38.36 5.13 38.74
N ARG A 36 -38.89 3.90 38.63
CA ARG A 36 -38.92 2.90 39.71
C ARG A 36 -38.18 1.61 39.32
N PRO A 37 -36.89 1.68 38.95
CA PRO A 37 -36.16 0.51 38.47
C PRO A 37 -35.86 -0.52 39.57
N GLY A 38 -35.79 -0.12 40.85
CA GLY A 38 -35.61 -1.07 41.97
C GLY A 38 -36.77 -2.07 42.08
N LEU A 39 -38.01 -1.58 41.97
CA LEU A 39 -39.21 -2.43 41.93
C LEU A 39 -39.26 -3.29 40.66
N ALA A 40 -38.76 -2.75 39.54
CA ALA A 40 -38.66 -3.49 38.28
C ALA A 40 -37.72 -4.70 38.42
N CYS A 41 -36.55 -4.54 39.05
CA CYS A 41 -35.63 -5.65 39.34
C CYS A 41 -36.26 -6.69 40.26
N SER A 42 -36.86 -6.27 41.38
CA SER A 42 -37.52 -7.22 42.30
C SER A 42 -38.65 -8.00 41.62
N LEU A 43 -39.39 -7.36 40.72
CA LEU A 43 -40.43 -8.02 39.94
C LEU A 43 -39.86 -9.01 38.93
N CYS A 44 -38.75 -8.67 38.26
CA CYS A 44 -38.05 -9.55 37.33
C CYS A 44 -37.56 -10.83 38.03
N SER A 45 -36.91 -10.67 39.19
CA SER A 45 -36.42 -11.81 39.98
C SER A 45 -37.55 -12.66 40.55
N TYR A 46 -38.65 -12.03 41.00
CA TYR A 46 -39.81 -12.76 41.53
C TYR A 46 -40.56 -13.57 40.47
N LEU A 47 -40.66 -13.05 39.23
CA LEU A 47 -41.39 -13.71 38.14
C LEU A 47 -40.50 -14.62 37.29
N GLY A 48 -39.18 -14.64 37.51
CA GLY A 48 -38.23 -15.43 36.72
C GLY A 48 -38.27 -15.08 35.23
N LEU A 49 -38.33 -13.78 34.89
CA LEU A 49 -38.43 -13.33 33.51
C LEU A 49 -37.17 -13.63 32.70
N GLU A 50 -37.27 -13.45 31.38
CA GLU A 50 -36.13 -13.64 30.47
C GLU A 50 -34.92 -12.79 30.87
N PRO A 51 -33.70 -13.33 30.72
CA PRO A 51 -32.47 -12.68 31.20
C PRO A 51 -32.24 -11.30 30.57
N GLU A 52 -32.69 -11.06 29.33
CA GLU A 52 -32.59 -9.76 28.66
C GLU A 52 -33.43 -8.67 29.36
N ILE A 53 -34.61 -9.04 29.86
CA ILE A 53 -35.51 -8.12 30.57
C ILE A 53 -34.94 -7.82 31.95
N CYS A 54 -34.42 -8.84 32.65
CA CYS A 54 -33.74 -8.68 33.93
C CYS A 54 -32.51 -7.77 33.81
N ALA A 55 -31.70 -7.98 32.77
CA ALA A 55 -30.55 -7.14 32.42
C ALA A 55 -30.95 -5.67 32.20
N ALA A 56 -31.99 -5.42 31.40
CA ALA A 56 -32.49 -4.06 31.16
C ALA A 56 -32.98 -3.36 32.44
N ALA A 57 -33.67 -4.09 33.33
CA ALA A 57 -34.07 -3.58 34.64
C ALA A 57 -32.86 -3.24 35.53
N ARG A 58 -31.83 -4.11 35.55
CA ARG A 58 -30.58 -3.89 36.28
C ARG A 58 -29.82 -2.66 35.75
N CYS A 59 -29.70 -2.48 34.43
CA CYS A 59 -29.11 -1.27 33.84
C CYS A 59 -29.86 0.00 34.27
N ALA A 60 -31.20 -0.04 34.25
CA ALA A 60 -32.02 1.08 34.68
C ALA A 60 -31.83 1.40 36.17
N ARG A 61 -31.67 0.37 37.01
CA ARG A 61 -31.40 0.54 38.45
C ARG A 61 -30.02 1.16 38.67
N ALA A 62 -29.00 0.65 37.98
CA ALA A 62 -27.65 1.20 38.01
C ALA A 62 -27.60 2.67 37.55
N ALA A 63 -28.28 3.01 36.46
CA ALA A 63 -28.40 4.38 35.96
C ALA A 63 -29.09 5.31 36.98
N ALA A 64 -30.14 4.84 37.66
CA ALA A 64 -30.79 5.61 38.71
C ALA A 64 -29.89 5.84 39.92
N VAL A 65 -29.07 4.86 40.31
CA VAL A 65 -28.07 5.02 41.38
C VAL A 65 -27.03 6.07 41.00
N LEU A 66 -26.53 6.05 39.76
CA LEU A 66 -25.57 7.04 39.26
C LEU A 66 -26.13 8.47 39.29
N ASN A 67 -27.38 8.65 38.89
CA ASN A 67 -28.06 9.94 38.94
C ASN A 67 -28.31 10.41 40.39
N ALA A 68 -28.73 9.50 41.28
CA ALA A 68 -28.98 9.82 42.69
C ALA A 68 -27.69 10.14 43.46
N ALA A 69 -26.58 9.52 43.09
CA ALA A 69 -25.28 9.77 43.69
C ALA A 69 -24.69 11.13 43.28
N SER A 70 -25.20 11.78 42.21
CA SER A 70 -24.68 13.04 41.65
C SER A 70 -24.67 14.24 42.62
N GLY A 71 -25.27 14.13 43.81
CA GLY A 71 -25.29 15.18 44.85
C GLY A 71 -24.63 14.80 46.17
N LYS A 72 -23.89 13.68 46.25
CA LYS A 72 -23.22 13.21 47.48
C LYS A 72 -21.74 12.92 47.20
N ASP A 73 -20.86 13.25 48.15
CA ASP A 73 -19.39 13.07 48.11
C ASP A 73 -18.95 11.59 48.18
N TYR A 74 -19.50 10.73 47.33
CA TYR A 74 -19.00 9.36 47.19
C TYR A 74 -17.82 9.32 46.23
N SER A 75 -16.78 8.59 46.61
CA SER A 75 -15.66 8.28 45.72
C SER A 75 -16.16 7.59 44.44
N GLU A 76 -15.65 8.02 43.28
CA GLU A 76 -15.99 7.41 41.99
C GLU A 76 -15.70 5.89 41.99
N ALA A 77 -14.64 5.46 42.67
CA ALA A 77 -14.26 4.06 42.76
C ALA A 77 -15.32 3.19 43.47
N ASP A 78 -15.86 3.69 44.58
CA ASP A 78 -16.88 2.99 45.39
C ASP A 78 -18.19 2.90 44.62
N THR A 79 -18.56 3.98 43.92
CA THR A 79 -19.79 4.00 43.12
C THR A 79 -19.72 3.06 41.92
N ALA A 80 -18.53 2.92 41.32
CA ALA A 80 -18.29 1.95 40.26
C ALA A 80 -18.40 0.50 40.77
N GLU A 81 -17.93 0.20 41.99
CA GLU A 81 -18.04 -1.13 42.59
C GLU A 81 -19.47 -1.49 42.95
N VAL A 82 -20.23 -0.57 43.53
CA VAL A 82 -21.66 -0.77 43.80
C VAL A 82 -22.43 -1.03 42.51
N VAL A 83 -22.18 -0.25 41.47
CA VAL A 83 -22.82 -0.44 40.16
C VAL A 83 -22.38 -1.77 39.54
N ALA A 84 -21.10 -2.12 39.61
CA ALA A 84 -20.60 -3.38 39.08
C ALA A 84 -21.21 -4.60 39.78
N ALA A 85 -21.37 -4.53 41.12
CA ALA A 85 -22.03 -5.57 41.90
C ALA A 85 -23.50 -5.74 41.49
N LEU A 86 -24.25 -4.65 41.30
CA LEU A 86 -25.65 -4.70 40.84
C LEU A 86 -25.81 -5.31 39.44
N LEU A 87 -24.81 -5.15 38.58
CA LEU A 87 -24.82 -5.72 37.24
C LEU A 87 -24.36 -7.19 37.23
N ALA A 88 -23.47 -7.55 38.15
CA ALA A 88 -22.97 -8.90 38.36
C ALA A 88 -23.92 -9.80 39.18
N GLU A 89 -24.94 -9.25 39.84
CA GLU A 89 -26.00 -10.05 40.47
C GLU A 89 -26.61 -11.01 39.45
N GLU A 90 -26.30 -12.30 39.60
CA GLU A 90 -26.93 -13.39 38.87
C GLU A 90 -28.38 -13.52 39.35
N ASP A 91 -29.32 -13.60 38.41
CA ASP A 91 -30.69 -13.95 38.74
C ASP A 91 -30.65 -15.34 39.38
N GLY A 92 -31.01 -15.42 40.67
CA GLY A 92 -30.98 -16.64 41.47
C GLY A 92 -31.91 -17.73 40.95
N ARG A 93 -31.56 -18.33 39.81
CA ARG A 93 -31.88 -19.72 39.53
C ARG A 93 -31.05 -20.52 40.51
N ASN A 94 -31.64 -20.81 41.67
CA ASN A 94 -31.32 -22.05 42.36
C ASN A 94 -31.49 -23.15 41.31
N SER A 95 -30.36 -23.65 40.81
CA SER A 95 -30.26 -24.92 40.11
C SER A 95 -30.63 -26.03 41.11
N PHE A 96 -31.92 -26.21 41.34
CA PHE A 96 -32.45 -27.55 41.56
C PHE A 96 -32.72 -28.08 40.15
N ASP A 97 -32.02 -29.16 39.79
CA ASP A 97 -32.02 -29.83 38.48
C ASP A 97 -31.02 -29.26 37.45
N ASP A 98 -29.73 -29.59 37.60
CA ASP A 98 -29.05 -30.32 36.51
C ASP A 98 -27.78 -31.04 37.03
N ALA A 99 -27.78 -32.35 36.88
CA ALA A 99 -26.65 -33.21 37.24
C ALA A 99 -25.81 -33.44 35.98
N GLY A 100 -24.61 -32.85 35.95
CA GLY A 100 -23.53 -33.26 35.05
C GLY A 100 -23.36 -32.40 33.79
N GLY A 101 -22.65 -31.29 33.93
CA GLY A 101 -22.12 -30.53 32.79
C GLY A 101 -21.45 -29.26 33.28
N ALA A 102 -20.21 -29.01 32.86
CA ALA A 102 -19.37 -27.91 33.33
C ALA A 102 -20.06 -26.54 33.20
N ASN A 103 -20.66 -26.06 34.28
CA ASN A 103 -21.28 -24.75 34.36
C ASN A 103 -20.19 -23.69 34.53
N LYS A 104 -19.58 -23.26 33.42
CA LYS A 104 -18.79 -22.02 33.41
C LYS A 104 -19.73 -20.89 33.83
N THR A 105 -19.46 -20.28 34.97
CA THR A 105 -20.05 -19.02 35.44
C THR A 105 -20.24 -18.07 34.25
N ARG A 106 -21.47 -17.94 33.75
CA ARG A 106 -21.76 -17.13 32.59
C ARG A 106 -21.80 -15.69 33.11
N GLY A 107 -20.72 -14.95 32.85
CA GLY A 107 -20.63 -13.55 33.23
C GLY A 107 -21.81 -12.71 32.70
N PRO A 108 -21.92 -11.44 33.13
CA PRO A 108 -22.99 -10.54 32.71
C PRO A 108 -23.17 -10.54 31.19
N ALA A 109 -24.41 -10.34 30.74
CA ALA A 109 -24.72 -10.30 29.31
C ALA A 109 -23.80 -9.30 28.57
N PRO A 110 -23.32 -9.64 27.36
CA PRO A 110 -22.44 -8.75 26.59
C PRO A 110 -23.05 -7.35 26.42
N GLY A 111 -22.26 -6.32 26.69
CA GLY A 111 -22.64 -4.91 26.53
C GLY A 111 -23.45 -4.32 27.67
N LEU A 112 -23.72 -5.08 28.74
CA LEU A 112 -24.40 -4.57 29.92
C LEU A 112 -23.60 -3.42 30.58
N TYR A 113 -22.29 -3.60 30.75
CA TYR A 113 -21.45 -2.55 31.33
C TYR A 113 -21.32 -1.36 30.39
N ALA A 114 -21.22 -1.59 29.08
CA ALA A 114 -21.18 -0.52 28.08
C ALA A 114 -22.42 0.40 28.13
N THR A 115 -23.63 -0.16 28.26
CA THR A 115 -24.86 0.65 28.36
C THR A 115 -24.90 1.52 29.60
N VAL A 116 -24.47 0.99 30.75
CA VAL A 116 -24.43 1.74 32.01
C VAL A 116 -23.29 2.74 32.04
N ALA A 117 -22.15 2.43 31.41
CA ALA A 117 -21.05 3.37 31.27
C ALA A 117 -21.44 4.63 30.51
N LEU A 118 -22.25 4.51 29.46
CA LEU A 118 -22.80 5.66 28.74
C LEU A 118 -23.73 6.51 29.62
N ALA A 119 -24.56 5.88 30.46
CA ALA A 119 -25.36 6.60 31.44
C ALA A 119 -24.47 7.34 32.46
N ALA A 120 -23.43 6.68 32.98
CA ALA A 120 -22.47 7.29 33.90
C ALA A 120 -21.76 8.50 33.28
N HIS A 121 -21.36 8.40 32.01
CA HIS A 121 -20.71 9.49 31.28
C HIS A 121 -21.65 10.70 31.12
N ARG A 122 -22.92 10.47 30.75
CA ARG A 122 -23.93 11.54 30.66
C ARG A 122 -24.20 12.23 31.99
N SER A 123 -24.03 11.51 33.11
CA SER A 123 -24.11 12.08 34.46
C SER A 123 -22.82 12.79 34.91
N GLY A 124 -21.81 12.94 34.04
CA GLY A 124 -20.54 13.60 34.34
C GLY A 124 -19.49 12.70 35.03
N ARG A 125 -19.80 11.43 35.30
CA ARG A 125 -18.93 10.49 36.04
C ARG A 125 -18.04 9.71 35.10
N THR A 126 -17.05 10.40 34.55
CA THR A 126 -16.19 9.81 33.52
C THR A 126 -15.33 8.66 34.06
N GLY A 127 -14.80 8.74 35.28
CA GLY A 127 -13.99 7.66 35.87
C GLY A 127 -14.78 6.37 36.09
N VAL A 128 -16.03 6.47 36.52
CA VAL A 128 -16.94 5.33 36.66
C VAL A 128 -17.21 4.67 35.32
N ALA A 129 -17.52 5.46 34.28
CA ALA A 129 -17.75 4.96 32.93
C ALA A 129 -16.55 4.17 32.39
N GLN A 130 -15.33 4.66 32.65
CA GLN A 130 -14.09 3.99 32.23
C GLN A 130 -13.87 2.66 32.97
N LYS A 131 -14.08 2.64 34.29
CA LYS A 131 -13.94 1.41 35.10
C LYS A 131 -14.94 0.35 34.62
N LEU A 132 -16.19 0.73 34.36
CA LEU A 132 -17.22 -0.19 33.83
C LEU A 132 -16.86 -0.73 32.45
N LEU A 133 -16.39 0.12 31.52
CA LEU A 133 -15.96 -0.35 30.19
C LEU A 133 -14.75 -1.28 30.25
N ASN A 134 -13.86 -1.12 31.24
CA ASN A 134 -12.73 -2.04 31.43
C ASN A 134 -13.16 -3.41 31.96
N MET A 135 -14.32 -3.51 32.62
CA MET A 135 -14.89 -4.77 33.10
C MET A 135 -15.64 -5.54 31.99
N GLU A 136 -15.97 -4.89 30.89
CA GLU A 136 -16.62 -5.52 29.73
C GLU A 136 -15.64 -6.52 29.07
N GLN A 137 -16.02 -7.80 29.08
CA GLN A 137 -15.21 -8.89 28.53
C GLN A 137 -15.33 -8.97 27.00
N ASP A 138 -16.51 -8.63 26.46
CA ASP A 138 -16.74 -8.60 25.02
C ASP A 138 -16.09 -7.35 24.40
N GLN A 139 -15.15 -7.58 23.49
CA GLN A 139 -14.37 -6.53 22.87
C GLN A 139 -15.23 -5.66 21.94
N GLU A 140 -16.20 -6.26 21.25
CA GLU A 140 -17.10 -5.53 20.35
C GLU A 140 -17.98 -4.55 21.13
N SER A 141 -18.65 -5.04 22.18
CA SER A 141 -19.48 -4.20 23.06
C SER A 141 -18.66 -3.11 23.76
N ARG A 142 -17.42 -3.43 24.17
CA ARG A 142 -16.50 -2.47 24.77
C ARG A 142 -16.11 -1.36 23.79
N VAL A 143 -15.76 -1.70 22.55
CA VAL A 143 -15.45 -0.71 21.50
C VAL A 143 -16.67 0.15 21.21
N LYS A 144 -17.85 -0.46 20.98
CA LYS A 144 -19.11 0.28 20.76
C LYS A 144 -19.45 1.22 21.92
N GLY A 145 -19.23 0.78 23.16
CA GLY A 145 -19.42 1.61 24.35
C GLY A 145 -18.46 2.81 24.42
N LEU A 146 -17.19 2.60 24.07
CA LEU A 146 -16.18 3.69 24.00
C LEU A 146 -16.51 4.70 22.90
N LEU A 147 -16.95 4.23 21.72
CA LEU A 147 -17.38 5.10 20.62
C LEU A 147 -18.61 5.93 21.02
N ALA A 148 -19.55 5.35 21.76
CA ALA A 148 -20.73 6.06 22.25
C ALA A 148 -20.43 7.11 23.33
N ILE A 149 -19.27 7.02 23.99
CA ILE A 149 -18.72 8.01 24.93
C ILE A 149 -17.76 8.99 24.22
N GLU A 150 -17.67 8.92 22.89
CA GLU A 150 -16.83 9.78 22.04
C GLU A 150 -15.32 9.66 22.36
N ASP A 151 -14.91 8.50 22.87
CA ASP A 151 -13.52 8.20 23.19
C ASP A 151 -12.87 7.32 22.12
N TRP A 152 -12.70 7.94 20.96
CA TRP A 152 -12.21 7.32 19.73
C TRP A 152 -10.82 6.69 19.90
N SER A 153 -9.95 7.37 20.65
CA SER A 153 -8.54 6.96 20.83
C SER A 153 -8.42 5.63 21.56
N ARG A 154 -9.23 5.42 22.60
CA ARG A 154 -9.24 4.16 23.36
C ARG A 154 -10.03 3.09 22.65
N ALA A 155 -11.14 3.44 21.98
CA ALA A 155 -11.86 2.51 21.11
C ALA A 155 -10.92 1.87 20.07
N ALA A 156 -10.15 2.70 19.36
CA ALA A 156 -9.17 2.25 18.36
C ALA A 156 -8.06 1.38 18.98
N LYS A 157 -7.57 1.72 20.18
CA LYS A 157 -6.57 0.90 20.90
C LYS A 157 -7.12 -0.48 21.29
N VAL A 158 -8.34 -0.54 21.80
CA VAL A 158 -9.00 -1.81 22.15
C VAL A 158 -9.23 -2.66 20.91
N ALA A 159 -9.71 -2.06 19.82
CA ALA A 159 -9.89 -2.74 18.53
C ALA A 159 -8.57 -3.26 17.94
N SER A 160 -7.49 -2.48 18.06
CA SER A 160 -6.15 -2.88 17.62
C SER A 160 -5.60 -4.04 18.46
N ASN A 161 -5.77 -4.01 19.78
CA ASN A 161 -5.35 -5.10 20.66
C ASN A 161 -6.16 -6.38 20.42
N ALA A 162 -7.43 -6.24 20.01
CA ALA A 162 -8.29 -7.33 19.58
C ALA A 162 -7.89 -7.92 18.21
N GLN A 163 -7.03 -7.23 17.46
CA GLN A 163 -6.68 -7.57 16.06
C GLN A 163 -7.90 -7.75 15.15
N ASN A 164 -8.99 -7.01 15.43
CA ASN A 164 -10.21 -7.06 14.64
C ASN A 164 -10.27 -5.85 13.68
N GLU A 165 -10.06 -6.10 12.39
CA GLU A 165 -10.05 -5.08 11.34
C GLU A 165 -11.38 -4.35 11.21
N ASP A 166 -12.51 -5.04 11.36
CA ASP A 166 -13.85 -4.44 11.28
C ASP A 166 -14.07 -3.43 12.41
N LEU A 167 -13.63 -3.74 13.63
CA LEU A 167 -13.74 -2.82 14.78
C LEU A 167 -12.78 -1.63 14.66
N MET A 168 -11.59 -1.85 14.09
CA MET A 168 -10.65 -0.77 13.80
C MET A 168 -11.23 0.18 12.75
N PHE A 169 -11.82 -0.36 11.70
CA PHE A 169 -12.48 0.41 10.65
C PHE A 169 -13.73 1.13 11.17
N LEU A 170 -14.56 0.47 11.98
CA LEU A 170 -15.72 1.09 12.64
C LEU A 170 -15.30 2.31 13.47
N SER A 171 -14.18 2.20 14.20
CA SER A 171 -13.65 3.31 15.00
C SER A 171 -13.21 4.49 14.15
N LEU A 172 -12.64 4.23 12.97
CA LEU A 172 -12.29 5.27 12.00
C LEU A 172 -13.54 5.92 11.40
N GLN A 173 -14.51 5.11 11.00
CA GLN A 173 -15.74 5.57 10.34
C GLN A 173 -16.59 6.45 11.26
N GLU A 174 -16.77 6.07 12.53
CA GLU A 174 -17.52 6.89 13.49
C GLU A 174 -16.81 8.21 13.81
N LEU A 175 -15.47 8.21 13.88
CA LEU A 175 -14.70 9.45 14.03
C LEU A 175 -14.84 10.35 12.79
N GLU A 176 -14.76 9.78 11.58
CA GLU A 176 -14.95 10.52 10.33
C GLU A 176 -16.34 11.17 10.29
N ARG A 177 -17.38 10.40 10.63
CA ARG A 177 -18.75 10.91 10.72
C ARG A 177 -18.89 12.04 11.75
N HIS A 178 -18.32 11.86 12.94
CA HIS A 178 -18.33 12.90 13.97
C HIS A 178 -17.62 14.18 13.49
N CYS A 179 -16.47 14.06 12.84
CA CYS A 179 -15.76 15.21 12.28
C CYS A 179 -16.60 15.95 11.23
N LEU A 180 -17.34 15.23 10.39
CA LEU A 180 -18.25 15.81 9.40
C LEU A 180 -19.46 16.49 10.05
N ASP A 181 -20.07 15.84 11.06
CA ASP A 181 -21.22 16.39 11.79
C ASP A 181 -20.84 17.65 12.60
N SER A 182 -19.60 17.68 13.12
CA SER A 182 -19.05 18.80 13.87
C SER A 182 -18.59 19.97 12.99
N ALA A 183 -18.47 19.76 11.68
CA ALA A 183 -18.08 20.82 10.76
C ALA A 183 -19.25 21.79 10.60
N ASP A 184 -18.97 23.10 10.70
CA ASP A 184 -19.96 24.16 10.43
C ASP A 184 -20.33 24.16 8.94
N MET A 185 -21.20 23.23 8.56
CA MET A 185 -21.62 23.07 7.17
C MET A 185 -22.51 24.25 6.79
N PRO A 186 -22.16 25.02 5.75
CA PRO A 186 -22.91 26.20 5.42
C PRO A 186 -24.29 25.81 4.83
N THR A 187 -25.31 26.63 5.09
CA THR A 187 -26.69 26.36 4.65
C THR A 187 -26.80 26.24 3.12
N SER A 188 -27.88 25.62 2.60
CA SER A 188 -27.99 25.23 1.17
C SER A 188 -27.85 26.38 0.14
N THR A 189 -27.86 27.63 0.59
CA THR A 189 -27.66 28.84 -0.21
C THR A 189 -26.18 29.27 -0.34
N ALA A 190 -25.25 28.55 0.28
CA ALA A 190 -23.84 28.91 0.31
C ALA A 190 -23.08 28.56 -0.98
N SER A 191 -21.99 29.30 -1.23
CA SER A 191 -21.10 29.07 -2.37
C SER A 191 -20.46 27.69 -2.30
N LYS A 192 -20.35 27.01 -3.46
CA LYS A 192 -19.66 25.71 -3.61
C LYS A 192 -18.28 25.68 -2.94
N LYS A 193 -17.57 26.81 -2.91
CA LYS A 193 -16.27 26.97 -2.27
C LYS A 193 -16.33 26.86 -0.73
N ALA A 194 -17.34 27.45 -0.10
CA ALA A 194 -17.48 27.40 1.36
C ALA A 194 -17.74 25.97 1.84
N THR A 195 -18.54 25.20 1.10
CA THR A 195 -18.75 23.76 1.34
C THR A 195 -17.47 22.94 1.18
N THR A 196 -16.65 23.21 0.16
CA THR A 196 -15.38 22.47 -0.02
C THR A 196 -14.37 22.81 1.06
N ASP A 197 -14.32 24.06 1.51
CA ASP A 197 -13.41 24.49 2.57
C ASP A 197 -13.78 23.88 3.93
N ALA A 198 -15.09 23.80 4.24
CA ALA A 198 -15.59 23.12 5.44
C ALA A 198 -15.28 21.61 5.43
N LEU A 199 -15.48 20.94 4.29
CA LEU A 199 -15.15 19.52 4.14
C LEU A 199 -13.65 19.26 4.31
N ALA A 200 -12.80 20.10 3.72
CA ALA A 200 -11.35 20.00 3.88
C ALA A 200 -10.90 20.23 5.34
N ALA A 201 -11.58 21.12 6.07
CA ALA A 201 -11.31 21.34 7.50
C ALA A 201 -11.73 20.13 8.36
N ALA A 202 -12.86 19.51 8.04
CA ALA A 202 -13.32 18.28 8.70
C ALA A 202 -12.32 17.14 8.49
N GLU A 203 -11.92 16.90 7.23
CA GLU A 203 -10.92 15.89 6.87
C GLU A 203 -9.57 16.17 7.53
N ALA A 204 -9.17 17.44 7.60
CA ALA A 204 -7.94 17.83 8.27
C ALA A 204 -7.95 17.53 9.77
N THR A 205 -9.10 17.73 10.41
CA THR A 205 -9.32 17.42 11.82
C THR A 205 -9.32 15.92 12.06
N PHE A 206 -10.03 15.15 11.23
CA PHE A 206 -10.04 13.69 11.25
C PHE A 206 -8.62 13.13 11.17
N LEU A 207 -7.89 13.48 10.11
CA LEU A 207 -6.54 12.97 9.88
C LEU A 207 -5.57 13.39 10.98
N ARG A 208 -5.71 14.58 11.58
CA ARG A 208 -4.90 15.01 12.73
C ARG A 208 -5.15 14.12 13.95
N ILE A 209 -6.41 13.81 14.26
CA ILE A 209 -6.76 12.94 15.40
C ILE A 209 -6.19 11.55 15.17
N VAL A 210 -6.37 11.00 13.96
CA VAL A 210 -5.86 9.67 13.60
C VAL A 210 -4.33 9.61 13.71
N THR A 211 -3.59 10.58 13.15
CA THR A 211 -2.12 10.54 13.19
C THR A 211 -1.55 10.73 14.59
N THR A 212 -2.21 11.49 15.46
CA THR A 212 -1.71 11.81 16.80
C THR A 212 -2.16 10.84 17.89
N GLN A 213 -3.37 10.27 17.78
CA GLN A 213 -3.99 9.50 18.87
C GLN A 213 -4.19 8.02 18.57
N PHE A 214 -4.22 7.62 17.29
CA PHE A 214 -4.54 6.24 16.91
C PHE A 214 -3.28 5.37 16.79
N PRO A 215 -3.39 4.04 17.04
CA PRO A 215 -2.30 3.08 16.83
C PRO A 215 -1.83 2.99 15.36
N ALA A 216 -0.62 2.48 15.14
CA ALA A 216 -0.03 2.38 13.80
C ALA A 216 -0.78 1.40 12.89
N GLU A 217 -1.35 0.34 13.47
CA GLU A 217 -2.15 -0.69 12.82
C GLU A 217 -3.42 -0.09 12.23
N VAL A 218 -4.12 0.72 13.01
CA VAL A 218 -5.35 1.40 12.56
C VAL A 218 -5.05 2.40 11.45
N ARG A 219 -3.91 3.11 11.54
CA ARG A 219 -3.43 3.98 10.44
C ARG A 219 -3.08 3.20 9.18
N ALA A 220 -2.58 1.97 9.31
CA ALA A 220 -2.31 1.10 8.17
C ALA A 220 -3.62 0.68 7.47
N ILE A 221 -4.66 0.35 8.23
CA ILE A 221 -5.99 0.05 7.68
C ILE A 221 -6.54 1.25 6.91
N LEU A 222 -6.42 2.47 7.47
CA LEU A 222 -6.85 3.68 6.77
C LEU A 222 -6.08 3.90 5.45
N ARG A 223 -4.77 3.63 5.43
CA ARG A 223 -3.96 3.69 4.21
C ARG A 223 -4.47 2.70 3.16
N THR A 224 -4.68 1.45 3.54
CA THR A 224 -5.22 0.41 2.65
C THR A 224 -6.60 0.80 2.12
N TYR A 225 -7.47 1.33 2.98
CA TYR A 225 -8.79 1.80 2.58
C TYR A 225 -8.71 2.89 1.50
N TYR A 226 -7.88 3.91 1.69
CA TYR A 226 -7.73 4.96 0.70
C TYR A 226 -7.07 4.47 -0.59
N ASP A 227 -6.09 3.57 -0.51
CA ASP A 227 -5.50 2.91 -1.69
C ASP A 227 -6.58 2.17 -2.50
N THR A 228 -7.50 1.44 -1.83
CA THR A 228 -8.60 0.74 -2.52
C THR A 228 -9.62 1.67 -3.15
N ARG A 229 -9.90 2.83 -2.54
CA ARG A 229 -10.81 3.85 -3.11
C ARG A 229 -10.17 4.68 -4.23
N ALA A 230 -8.86 4.51 -4.46
CA ALA A 230 -8.07 5.27 -5.41
C ALA A 230 -8.24 6.79 -5.23
N ASP A 231 -8.36 7.26 -3.98
CA ASP A 231 -8.40 8.68 -3.65
C ASP A 231 -6.98 9.17 -3.31
N PRO A 232 -6.24 9.74 -4.29
CA PRO A 232 -4.84 10.11 -4.07
C PRO A 232 -4.70 11.28 -3.09
N SER A 233 -5.72 12.14 -2.97
CA SER A 233 -5.65 13.34 -2.13
C SER A 233 -5.60 12.95 -0.66
N ALA A 234 -6.51 12.06 -0.23
CA ALA A 234 -6.61 11.59 1.14
C ALA A 234 -5.36 10.82 1.58
N ILE A 235 -4.82 9.93 0.72
CA ILE A 235 -3.59 9.16 0.99
C ILE A 235 -2.40 10.10 1.19
N VAL A 236 -2.23 11.05 0.27
CA VAL A 236 -1.12 12.02 0.32
C VAL A 236 -1.22 12.87 1.57
N ALA A 237 -2.42 13.39 1.88
CA ALA A 237 -2.65 14.19 3.08
C ALA A 237 -2.31 13.41 4.36
N LEU A 238 -2.68 12.13 4.44
CA LEU A 238 -2.32 11.25 5.55
C LEU A 238 -0.81 11.02 5.66
N LEU A 239 -0.15 10.63 4.56
CA LEU A 239 1.29 10.34 4.54
C LEU A 239 2.16 11.58 4.82
N CYS A 240 1.75 12.76 4.32
CA CYS A 240 2.42 14.02 4.64
C CYS A 240 2.33 14.32 6.15
N ARG A 241 1.18 14.07 6.79
CA ARG A 241 1.02 14.24 8.24
C ARG A 241 1.82 13.23 9.06
N GLU A 242 1.99 12.00 8.56
CA GLU A 242 2.88 11.00 9.15
C GLU A 242 4.38 11.29 8.92
N ASN A 243 4.73 12.40 8.24
CA ASN A 243 6.09 12.73 7.82
C ASN A 243 6.74 11.67 6.89
N ARG A 244 5.92 10.88 6.18
CA ARG A 244 6.36 9.86 5.21
C ARG A 244 6.35 10.43 3.79
N LEU A 245 7.13 11.50 3.61
CA LEU A 245 7.14 12.32 2.40
C LEU A 245 7.54 11.55 1.13
N GLY A 246 8.38 10.52 1.27
CA GLY A 246 8.81 9.68 0.15
C GLY A 246 7.67 8.84 -0.40
N GLU A 247 6.86 8.27 0.49
CA GLU A 247 5.68 7.49 0.12
C GLU A 247 4.55 8.38 -0.42
N ALA A 248 4.38 9.57 0.16
CA ALA A 248 3.42 10.56 -0.33
C ALA A 248 3.75 10.97 -1.79
N GLY A 249 5.00 11.32 -2.06
CA GLY A 249 5.44 11.62 -3.43
C GLY A 249 5.30 10.41 -4.36
N ALA A 250 5.68 9.20 -3.90
CA ALA A 250 5.54 7.99 -4.70
C ALA A 250 4.07 7.66 -5.04
N ALA A 251 3.12 7.91 -4.14
CA ALA A 251 1.70 7.73 -4.40
C ALA A 251 1.21 8.65 -5.55
N ILE A 252 1.62 9.92 -5.54
CA ILE A 252 1.32 10.87 -6.63
C ILE A 252 1.99 10.43 -7.93
N ALA A 253 3.25 10.03 -7.88
CA ALA A 253 3.98 9.57 -9.06
C ALA A 253 3.33 8.33 -9.70
N ARG A 254 2.89 7.35 -8.89
CA ARG A 254 2.12 6.19 -9.37
C ARG A 254 0.84 6.60 -10.06
N ARG A 255 0.10 7.57 -9.50
CA ARG A 255 -1.12 8.10 -10.11
C ARG A 255 -0.84 8.81 -11.43
N ALA A 256 0.23 9.60 -11.50
CA ALA A 256 0.63 10.31 -12.71
C ALA A 256 0.96 9.36 -13.89
N LEU A 257 1.40 8.14 -13.57
CA LEU A 257 1.72 7.08 -14.53
C LEU A 257 0.54 6.15 -14.82
N ALA A 258 -0.62 6.35 -14.18
CA ALA A 258 -1.81 5.56 -14.43
C ALA A 258 -2.34 5.76 -15.88
N PRO A 259 -2.95 4.74 -16.49
CA PRO A 259 -3.56 4.86 -17.81
C PRO A 259 -4.68 5.91 -17.78
N GLY A 260 -4.82 6.67 -18.88
CA GLY A 260 -5.84 7.71 -19.03
C GLY A 260 -5.45 9.10 -18.51
N VAL A 261 -4.32 9.25 -17.80
CA VAL A 261 -3.82 10.57 -17.38
C VAL A 261 -3.14 11.29 -18.54
N SER A 262 -3.55 12.52 -18.83
CA SER A 262 -2.97 13.32 -19.92
C SER A 262 -1.52 13.73 -19.63
N GLN A 263 -0.72 13.97 -20.67
CA GLN A 263 0.67 14.46 -20.54
C GLN A 263 0.77 15.76 -19.71
N ARG A 264 -0.23 16.64 -19.79
CA ARG A 264 -0.27 17.88 -19.02
C ARG A 264 -0.51 17.61 -17.53
N GLU A 265 -1.51 16.80 -17.20
CA GLU A 265 -1.83 16.43 -15.81
C GLU A 265 -0.70 15.63 -15.17
N ARG A 266 -0.11 14.68 -15.90
CA ARG A 266 1.06 13.92 -15.46
C ARG A 266 2.20 14.85 -15.02
N ARG A 267 2.51 15.87 -15.82
CA ARG A 267 3.55 16.86 -15.47
C ARG A 267 3.20 17.69 -14.23
N LEU A 268 1.93 18.06 -14.04
CA LEU A 268 1.49 18.78 -12.84
C LEU A 268 1.63 17.90 -11.59
N MET A 269 1.14 16.65 -11.65
CA MET A 269 1.26 15.69 -10.55
C MET A 269 2.72 15.40 -10.18
N LEU A 270 3.60 15.18 -11.17
CA LEU A 270 5.02 14.92 -10.90
C LEU A 270 5.74 16.14 -10.31
N ARG A 271 5.35 17.37 -10.68
CA ARG A 271 5.86 18.58 -10.03
C ARG A 271 5.41 18.68 -8.58
N GLU A 272 4.16 18.31 -8.30
CA GLU A 272 3.66 18.23 -6.93
C GLU A 272 4.40 17.17 -6.11
N SER A 273 4.62 15.99 -6.68
CA SER A 273 5.45 14.93 -6.10
C SER A 273 6.86 15.44 -5.75
N SER A 274 7.53 16.10 -6.68
CA SER A 274 8.85 16.71 -6.45
C SER A 274 8.81 17.74 -5.32
N ARG A 275 7.79 18.60 -5.28
CA ARG A 275 7.60 19.59 -4.21
C ARG A 275 7.44 18.94 -2.83
N ILE A 276 6.69 17.84 -2.72
CA ILE A 276 6.50 17.12 -1.46
C ILE A 276 7.81 16.46 -1.02
N MET A 277 8.48 15.76 -1.94
CA MET A 277 9.77 15.11 -1.65
C MET A 277 10.88 16.11 -1.33
N ASN A 278 10.78 17.37 -1.76
CA ASN A 278 11.74 18.42 -1.42
C ASN A 278 11.63 18.90 0.05
N GLN A 279 10.53 18.59 0.74
CA GLN A 279 10.36 18.97 2.15
C GLN A 279 11.18 18.08 3.09
N GLY A 280 11.52 16.86 2.67
CA GLY A 280 12.30 15.90 3.44
C GLY A 280 13.76 15.83 2.99
N LYS A 281 14.69 15.76 3.94
CA LYS A 281 16.12 15.58 3.63
C LYS A 281 16.41 14.19 3.07
N ASP A 282 15.73 13.17 3.58
CA ASP A 282 15.94 11.76 3.19
C ASP A 282 15.30 11.43 1.84
N THR A 283 14.45 12.32 1.31
CA THR A 283 13.70 12.13 0.07
C THR A 283 14.31 12.86 -1.13
N LEU A 284 15.48 13.49 -0.94
CA LEU A 284 16.18 14.24 -2.00
C LEU A 284 16.55 13.38 -3.21
N PHE A 285 16.87 12.10 -2.98
CA PHE A 285 17.13 11.16 -4.08
C PHE A 285 15.88 10.96 -4.96
N LEU A 286 14.73 10.64 -4.33
CA LEU A 286 13.46 10.45 -5.05
C LEU A 286 13.02 11.73 -5.78
N LYS A 287 13.23 12.89 -5.14
CA LYS A 287 13.03 14.21 -5.75
C LYS A 287 13.88 14.37 -7.01
N THR A 288 15.17 14.05 -6.93
CA THR A 288 16.11 14.16 -8.06
C THR A 288 15.68 13.24 -9.21
N CYS A 289 15.31 11.99 -8.92
CA CYS A 289 14.79 11.06 -9.93
C CYS A 289 13.49 11.58 -10.58
N THR A 290 12.60 12.20 -9.81
CA THR A 290 11.35 12.78 -10.33
C THR A 290 11.63 13.97 -11.25
N ASP A 291 12.59 14.83 -10.87
CA ASP A 291 13.02 15.97 -11.68
C ASP A 291 13.72 15.53 -12.97
N GLU A 292 14.62 14.56 -12.90
CA GLU A 292 15.29 13.97 -14.08
C GLU A 292 14.29 13.33 -15.03
N TYR A 293 13.25 12.67 -14.51
CA TYR A 293 12.18 12.12 -15.33
C TYR A 293 11.33 13.22 -16.00
N LEU A 294 11.00 14.30 -15.28
CA LEU A 294 10.32 15.46 -15.86
C LEU A 294 11.14 16.11 -16.97
N GLU A 295 12.46 16.23 -16.77
CA GLU A 295 13.38 16.72 -17.79
C GLU A 295 13.43 15.78 -19.01
N LEU A 296 13.46 14.46 -18.79
CA LEU A 296 13.42 13.47 -19.85
C LEU A 296 12.16 13.60 -20.70
N VAL A 297 10.98 13.68 -20.08
CA VAL A 297 9.71 13.81 -20.82
C VAL A 297 9.68 15.11 -21.63
N ALA A 298 10.17 16.22 -21.06
CA ALA A 298 10.24 17.50 -21.78
C ALA A 298 11.21 17.43 -22.97
N GLU A 299 12.37 16.79 -22.80
CA GLU A 299 13.35 16.63 -23.88
C GLU A 299 12.85 15.68 -24.97
N GLN A 300 12.18 14.58 -24.62
CA GLN A 300 11.56 13.67 -25.58
C GLN A 300 10.52 14.40 -26.44
N GLU A 301 9.72 15.29 -25.85
CA GLU A 301 8.77 16.14 -26.58
C GLU A 301 9.48 17.08 -27.55
N ARG A 302 10.55 17.75 -27.10
CA ARG A 302 11.38 18.63 -27.93
C ARG A 302 12.00 17.88 -29.11
N LEU A 303 12.53 16.68 -28.87
CA LEU A 303 13.12 15.84 -29.91
C LEU A 303 12.07 15.41 -30.96
N ARG A 304 10.86 15.05 -30.52
CA ARG A 304 9.75 14.66 -31.41
C ARG A 304 9.22 15.79 -32.25
N THR A 305 9.03 16.97 -31.67
CA THR A 305 8.29 18.08 -32.31
C THR A 305 9.20 19.10 -32.99
N GLU A 306 10.34 19.42 -32.39
CA GLU A 306 11.21 20.51 -32.87
C GLU A 306 12.40 19.98 -33.66
N VAL A 307 13.08 18.95 -33.15
CA VAL A 307 14.37 18.49 -33.69
C VAL A 307 14.20 17.57 -34.89
N PHE A 308 13.48 16.45 -34.70
CA PHE A 308 13.35 15.40 -35.71
C PHE A 308 12.00 15.41 -36.42
N ARG A 309 10.98 16.05 -35.84
CA ARG A 309 9.61 16.11 -36.40
C ARG A 309 9.07 14.72 -36.76
N SER A 310 9.36 13.73 -35.92
CA SER A 310 9.07 12.33 -36.16
C SER A 310 8.59 11.67 -34.86
N SER A 311 7.46 10.99 -34.94
CA SER A 311 6.90 10.21 -33.81
C SER A 311 7.69 8.93 -33.52
N ALA A 312 8.54 8.48 -34.46
CA ALA A 312 9.38 7.31 -34.27
C ALA A 312 10.57 7.57 -33.33
N VAL A 313 10.96 8.83 -33.14
CA VAL A 313 12.02 9.21 -32.21
C VAL A 313 11.40 9.46 -30.83
N ALA A 314 12.08 9.00 -29.77
CA ALA A 314 11.66 9.24 -28.39
C ALA A 314 10.19 8.85 -28.10
N PRO A 315 9.81 7.58 -28.34
CA PRO A 315 8.44 7.12 -28.12
C PRO A 315 8.01 7.36 -26.67
N GLU A 316 6.71 7.63 -26.48
CA GLU A 316 6.17 7.94 -25.15
C GLU A 316 6.44 6.81 -24.15
N GLY A 317 6.86 7.18 -22.94
CA GLY A 317 7.19 6.22 -21.88
C GLY A 317 8.53 5.50 -22.05
N SER A 318 9.30 5.80 -23.10
CA SER A 318 10.64 5.22 -23.26
C SER A 318 11.61 5.73 -22.20
N SER A 319 12.53 4.86 -21.76
CA SER A 319 13.63 5.24 -20.87
C SER A 319 14.66 6.09 -21.61
N ALA A 320 15.59 6.73 -20.89
CA ALA A 320 16.68 7.49 -21.51
C ALA A 320 17.53 6.62 -22.46
N ALA A 321 17.82 5.37 -22.08
CA ALA A 321 18.56 4.43 -22.95
C ALA A 321 17.75 4.04 -24.20
N ALA A 322 16.45 3.78 -24.05
CA ALA A 322 15.58 3.49 -25.20
C ALA A 322 15.39 4.71 -26.11
N THR A 323 15.38 5.92 -25.54
CA THR A 323 15.37 7.19 -26.28
C THR A 323 16.63 7.33 -27.11
N LEU A 324 17.81 7.14 -26.51
CA LEU A 324 19.08 7.13 -27.23
C LEU A 324 19.07 6.11 -28.38
N ALA A 325 18.59 4.89 -28.12
CA ALA A 325 18.46 3.86 -29.16
C ALA A 325 17.56 4.35 -30.30
N SER A 326 16.40 4.93 -30.01
CA SER A 326 15.48 5.45 -31.03
C SER A 326 16.10 6.54 -31.91
N ILE A 327 16.90 7.44 -31.33
CA ILE A 327 17.62 8.48 -32.08
C ILE A 327 18.63 7.83 -33.03
N VAL A 328 19.42 6.86 -32.54
CA VAL A 328 20.41 6.14 -33.37
C VAL A 328 19.74 5.32 -34.47
N ARG A 329 18.60 4.68 -34.19
CA ARG A 329 17.82 3.97 -35.21
C ARG A 329 17.26 4.90 -36.27
N HIS A 330 16.84 6.10 -35.88
CA HIS A 330 16.32 7.08 -36.82
C HIS A 330 17.37 7.54 -37.84
N ALA A 331 18.65 7.53 -37.48
CA ALA A 331 19.73 7.79 -38.43
C ALA A 331 19.72 6.81 -39.62
N ALA A 332 19.26 5.56 -39.42
CA ALA A 332 19.15 4.57 -40.50
C ALA A 332 18.18 4.97 -41.60
N SER A 333 17.12 5.71 -41.23
CA SER A 333 16.09 6.16 -42.17
C SER A 333 16.51 7.37 -43.00
N MET A 334 17.69 7.95 -42.74
CA MET A 334 18.19 9.13 -43.43
C MET A 334 19.15 8.76 -44.55
N THR A 335 18.92 9.34 -45.72
CA THR A 335 19.76 9.10 -46.91
C THR A 335 20.92 10.11 -47.01
N ARG A 336 20.82 11.28 -46.36
CA ARG A 336 21.82 12.35 -46.49
C ARG A 336 22.89 12.26 -45.40
N PRO A 337 24.20 12.24 -45.75
CA PRO A 337 25.29 12.15 -44.77
C PRO A 337 25.31 13.27 -43.72
N ASN A 338 24.93 14.49 -44.11
CA ASN A 338 24.89 15.64 -43.21
C ASN A 338 23.79 15.50 -42.13
N GLU A 339 22.66 14.89 -42.48
CA GLU A 339 21.55 14.64 -41.55
C GLU A 339 21.92 13.53 -40.55
N VAL A 340 22.56 12.45 -41.03
CA VAL A 340 23.09 11.37 -40.18
C VAL A 340 24.10 11.92 -39.17
N THR A 341 25.02 12.79 -39.62
CA THR A 341 26.00 13.44 -38.73
C THR A 341 25.32 14.30 -37.67
N ARG A 342 24.32 15.09 -38.06
CA ARG A 342 23.52 15.91 -37.13
C ARG A 342 22.79 15.05 -36.10
N ILE A 343 22.16 13.94 -36.51
CA ILE A 343 21.47 13.01 -35.60
C ILE A 343 22.45 12.40 -34.59
N ASN A 344 23.63 12.00 -35.03
CA ASN A 344 24.67 11.45 -34.14
C ASN A 344 25.15 12.48 -33.11
N ILE A 345 25.30 13.74 -33.51
CA ILE A 345 25.63 14.84 -32.58
C ILE A 345 24.52 15.03 -31.55
N GLU A 346 23.25 15.02 -31.96
CA GLU A 346 22.11 15.12 -31.03
C GLU A 346 22.05 13.91 -30.08
N ALA A 347 22.36 12.69 -30.55
CA ALA A 347 22.47 11.51 -29.70
C ALA A 347 23.57 11.65 -28.63
N GLU A 348 24.71 12.25 -28.97
CA GLU A 348 25.79 12.52 -28.02
C GLU A 348 25.43 13.62 -27.02
N LYS A 349 24.78 14.69 -27.47
CA LYS A 349 24.26 15.75 -26.59
C LYS A 349 23.26 15.17 -25.59
N PHE A 350 22.33 14.33 -26.07
CA PHE A 350 21.35 13.66 -25.22
C PHE A 350 22.03 12.76 -24.17
N ALA A 351 22.99 11.93 -24.58
CA ALA A 351 23.72 11.06 -23.68
C ALA A 351 24.49 11.84 -22.58
N LYS A 352 25.11 12.97 -22.95
CA LYS A 352 25.79 13.87 -22.00
C LYS A 352 24.81 14.53 -21.03
N ARG A 353 23.65 14.99 -21.54
CA ARG A 353 22.62 15.67 -20.74
C ARG A 353 22.09 14.78 -19.61
N PHE A 354 21.75 13.54 -19.92
CA PHE A 354 21.26 12.56 -18.93
C PHE A 354 22.38 11.73 -18.28
N ARG A 355 23.64 12.15 -18.43
CA ARG A 355 24.82 11.55 -17.79
C ARG A 355 24.87 10.02 -17.95
N LEU A 356 24.51 9.53 -19.14
CA LEU A 356 24.48 8.10 -19.41
C LEU A 356 25.89 7.53 -19.33
N HIS A 357 26.06 6.44 -18.56
CA HIS A 357 27.36 5.79 -18.42
C HIS A 357 27.88 5.35 -19.79
N GLU A 358 29.18 5.58 -20.07
CA GLU A 358 29.78 5.28 -21.37
C GLU A 358 29.54 3.84 -21.86
N LYS A 359 29.70 2.83 -20.99
CA LYS A 359 29.37 1.42 -21.30
C LYS A 359 27.94 1.25 -21.84
N LEU A 360 26.96 1.91 -21.23
CA LEU A 360 25.56 1.86 -21.67
C LEU A 360 25.38 2.55 -23.03
N VAL A 361 26.00 3.72 -23.22
CA VAL A 361 25.94 4.46 -24.50
C VAL A 361 26.50 3.62 -25.63
N TRP A 362 27.69 3.03 -25.45
CA TRP A 362 28.34 2.18 -26.44
C TRP A 362 27.52 0.92 -26.73
N SER A 363 27.06 0.21 -25.70
CA SER A 363 26.22 -0.99 -25.88
C SER A 363 24.91 -0.68 -26.61
N THR A 364 24.28 0.45 -26.29
CA THR A 364 23.05 0.90 -26.93
C THR A 364 23.28 1.26 -28.41
N LYS A 365 24.38 1.97 -28.72
CA LYS A 365 24.76 2.29 -30.09
C LYS A 365 25.03 1.01 -30.91
N VAL A 366 25.84 0.07 -30.39
CA VAL A 366 26.15 -1.19 -31.09
C VAL A 366 24.87 -1.96 -31.42
N ARG A 367 23.98 -2.13 -30.43
CA ARG A 367 22.71 -2.83 -30.63
C ARG A 367 21.82 -2.13 -31.65
N ALA A 368 21.62 -0.82 -31.51
CA ALA A 368 20.76 -0.06 -32.42
C ALA A 368 21.29 -0.03 -33.86
N LEU A 369 22.60 0.09 -34.06
CA LEU A 369 23.24 0.07 -35.38
C LEU A 369 23.13 -1.30 -36.04
N ALA A 370 23.31 -2.38 -35.26
CA ALA A 370 23.18 -3.74 -35.77
C ALA A 370 21.73 -4.09 -36.14
N GLU A 371 20.76 -3.74 -35.30
CA GLU A 371 19.32 -3.92 -35.56
C GLU A 371 18.86 -3.20 -36.84
N THR A 372 19.49 -2.07 -37.17
CA THR A 372 19.14 -1.26 -38.35
C THR A 372 20.04 -1.52 -39.56
N GLY A 373 21.00 -2.43 -39.45
CA GLY A 373 21.92 -2.77 -40.55
C GLY A 373 22.92 -1.67 -40.93
N GLN A 374 23.15 -0.69 -40.05
CA GLN A 374 24.10 0.41 -40.27
C GLN A 374 25.56 -0.04 -40.02
N TRP A 375 26.03 -1.02 -40.78
CA TRP A 375 27.33 -1.69 -40.55
C TRP A 375 28.53 -0.75 -40.75
N GLU A 376 28.45 0.22 -41.67
CA GLU A 376 29.50 1.22 -41.87
C GLU A 376 29.68 2.12 -40.64
N ALA A 377 28.56 2.57 -40.06
CA ALA A 377 28.57 3.35 -38.83
C ALA A 377 29.05 2.50 -37.64
N LEU A 378 28.70 1.20 -37.59
CA LEU A 378 29.22 0.27 -36.58
C LEU A 378 30.73 0.06 -36.70
N ARG A 379 31.25 -0.02 -37.93
CA ARG A 379 32.71 -0.06 -38.19
C ARG A 379 33.38 1.23 -37.74
N ALA A 380 32.85 2.39 -38.14
CA ALA A 380 33.37 3.68 -37.70
C ALA A 380 33.37 3.82 -36.17
N LEU A 381 32.35 3.32 -35.48
CA LEU A 381 32.29 3.29 -34.02
C LEU A 381 33.39 2.40 -33.41
N GLY A 382 33.64 1.22 -33.99
CA GLY A 382 34.69 0.31 -33.54
C GLY A 382 36.11 0.81 -33.82
N ASP A 383 36.28 1.64 -34.85
CA ASP A 383 37.57 2.23 -35.26
C ASP A 383 37.83 3.60 -34.62
N ALA A 384 36.84 4.15 -33.90
CA ALA A 384 36.96 5.43 -33.22
C ALA A 384 38.15 5.42 -32.23
N ARG A 385 38.93 6.51 -32.25
CA ARG A 385 40.08 6.69 -31.35
C ARG A 385 39.57 6.92 -29.93
N GLY A 386 39.61 5.88 -29.11
CA GLY A 386 39.22 5.94 -27.70
C GLY A 386 39.24 4.57 -27.04
N LYS A 387 39.27 4.53 -25.71
CA LYS A 387 39.14 3.27 -24.95
C LYS A 387 37.71 2.76 -25.10
N ASN A 388 37.51 1.73 -25.93
CA ASN A 388 36.22 1.05 -26.04
C ASN A 388 35.87 0.42 -24.67
N PRO A 389 34.87 0.92 -23.93
CA PRO A 389 34.61 0.52 -22.56
C PRO A 389 33.85 -0.82 -22.45
N ILE A 390 33.33 -1.33 -23.57
CA ILE A 390 32.58 -2.60 -23.66
C ILE A 390 33.38 -3.74 -24.30
N GLY A 391 34.57 -3.46 -24.83
CA GLY A 391 35.36 -4.42 -25.60
C GLY A 391 34.74 -4.77 -26.95
N PHE A 392 35.33 -5.74 -27.67
CA PHE A 392 34.90 -6.13 -29.02
C PHE A 392 33.93 -7.31 -29.07
N LYS A 393 33.72 -8.02 -27.97
CA LYS A 393 32.75 -9.12 -27.89
C LYS A 393 31.34 -8.69 -28.32
N PRO A 394 30.76 -7.56 -27.83
CA PRO A 394 29.44 -7.12 -28.28
C PRO A 394 29.37 -6.74 -29.77
N PHE A 395 30.48 -6.30 -30.37
CA PHE A 395 30.55 -6.01 -31.79
C PHE A 395 30.57 -7.30 -32.62
N ALA A 396 31.34 -8.30 -32.19
CA ALA A 396 31.41 -9.60 -32.82
C ALA A 396 30.06 -10.33 -32.75
N THR A 397 29.41 -10.37 -31.57
CA THR A 397 28.08 -11.00 -31.44
C THR A 397 27.03 -10.32 -32.30
N ALA A 398 27.06 -8.99 -32.40
CA ALA A 398 26.19 -8.23 -33.28
C ALA A 398 26.42 -8.56 -34.77
N ALA A 399 27.68 -8.67 -35.21
CA ALA A 399 28.04 -9.04 -36.58
C ALA A 399 27.64 -10.49 -36.93
N ILE A 400 27.82 -11.44 -35.99
CA ILE A 400 27.40 -12.84 -36.14
C ILE A 400 25.88 -12.93 -36.28
N THR A 401 25.15 -12.27 -35.36
CA THR A 401 23.68 -12.27 -35.37
C THR A 401 23.13 -11.62 -36.64
N GLY A 402 23.79 -10.57 -37.13
CA GLY A 402 23.46 -9.91 -38.40
C GLY A 402 23.91 -10.66 -39.66
N MET A 403 24.39 -11.90 -39.54
CA MET A 403 24.85 -12.76 -40.63
C MET A 403 25.84 -12.06 -41.57
N ARG A 404 26.79 -11.32 -41.00
CA ARG A 404 27.81 -10.61 -41.78
C ARG A 404 28.85 -11.56 -42.36
N PRO A 405 29.54 -11.17 -43.43
CA PRO A 405 30.63 -11.97 -43.99
C PRO A 405 31.68 -12.30 -42.93
N SER A 406 32.29 -13.47 -43.05
CA SER A 406 33.36 -13.95 -42.15
C SER A 406 34.48 -12.91 -41.95
N ALA A 407 34.85 -12.18 -43.00
CA ALA A 407 35.85 -11.11 -42.94
C ALA A 407 35.48 -9.97 -41.97
N GLU A 408 34.20 -9.58 -41.91
CA GLU A 408 33.73 -8.51 -41.03
C GLU A 408 33.61 -9.00 -39.58
N ILE A 409 33.18 -10.24 -39.38
CA ILE A 409 33.12 -10.88 -38.07
C ILE A 409 34.54 -10.98 -37.46
N LEU A 410 35.51 -11.44 -38.27
CA LEU A 410 36.89 -11.64 -37.83
C LEU A 410 37.56 -10.35 -37.39
N ARG A 411 37.29 -9.24 -38.07
CA ARG A 411 37.78 -7.91 -37.69
C ARG A 411 37.50 -7.58 -36.22
N TYR A 412 36.37 -8.00 -35.69
CA TYR A 412 36.00 -7.78 -34.29
C TYR A 412 36.57 -8.85 -33.38
N ILE A 413 36.49 -10.13 -33.76
CA ILE A 413 37.03 -11.25 -32.97
C ILE A 413 38.54 -11.10 -32.75
N ASP A 414 39.30 -10.68 -33.76
CA ASP A 414 40.75 -10.55 -33.67
C ASP A 414 41.21 -9.49 -32.66
N ARG A 415 40.32 -8.52 -32.38
CA ARG A 415 40.53 -7.45 -31.40
C ARG A 415 40.07 -7.82 -29.99
N VAL A 416 39.47 -9.00 -29.80
CA VAL A 416 39.16 -9.52 -28.46
C VAL A 416 40.45 -10.04 -27.84
N THR A 417 40.73 -9.58 -26.62
CA THR A 417 41.98 -9.91 -25.91
C THR A 417 41.91 -11.25 -25.16
N ILE A 418 40.70 -11.70 -24.79
CA ILE A 418 40.49 -12.92 -24.00
C ILE A 418 40.38 -14.12 -24.95
N PRO A 419 41.29 -15.12 -24.89
CA PRO A 419 41.29 -16.27 -25.80
C PRO A 419 40.03 -17.14 -25.70
N GLU A 420 39.51 -17.34 -24.49
CA GLU A 420 38.27 -18.09 -24.23
C GLU A 420 37.07 -17.45 -24.96
N GLU A 421 36.92 -16.12 -24.85
CA GLU A 421 35.84 -15.40 -25.55
C GLU A 421 36.01 -15.45 -27.07
N ARG A 422 37.25 -15.40 -27.57
CA ARG A 422 37.52 -15.56 -29.02
C ARG A 422 37.07 -16.93 -29.50
N PHE A 423 37.42 -17.99 -28.77
CA PHE A 423 37.02 -19.35 -29.11
C PHE A 423 35.50 -19.50 -29.16
N GLU A 424 34.79 -18.98 -28.15
CA GLU A 424 33.32 -19.01 -28.12
C GLU A 424 32.70 -18.27 -29.32
N LEU A 425 33.20 -17.07 -29.65
CA LEU A 425 32.72 -16.28 -30.76
C LEU A 425 33.00 -16.95 -32.12
N LEU A 426 34.16 -17.59 -32.29
CA LEU A 426 34.49 -18.34 -33.51
C LEU A 426 33.59 -19.56 -33.70
N CYS A 427 33.28 -20.28 -32.61
CA CYS A 427 32.32 -21.39 -32.64
C CYS A 427 30.91 -20.90 -33.00
N GLN A 428 30.46 -19.77 -32.41
CA GLN A 428 29.18 -19.15 -32.76
C GLN A 428 29.12 -18.68 -34.22
N ALA A 429 30.24 -18.17 -34.74
CA ALA A 429 30.37 -17.76 -36.14
C ALA A 429 30.55 -18.95 -37.12
N GLN A 430 30.62 -20.18 -36.62
CA GLN A 430 30.93 -21.40 -37.39
C GLN A 430 32.27 -21.32 -38.15
N LEU A 431 33.22 -20.55 -37.63
CA LEU A 431 34.57 -20.39 -38.19
C LEU A 431 35.54 -21.41 -37.58
N TRP A 432 35.30 -22.68 -37.89
CA TRP A 432 35.95 -23.81 -37.21
C TRP A 432 37.46 -23.88 -37.38
N SER A 433 37.99 -23.55 -38.56
CA SER A 433 39.44 -23.61 -38.82
C SER A 433 40.23 -22.65 -37.93
N GLN A 434 39.69 -21.47 -37.67
CA GLN A 434 40.29 -20.49 -36.78
C GLN A 434 40.01 -20.82 -35.31
N ALA A 435 38.84 -21.41 -35.00
CA ALA A 435 38.54 -21.90 -33.65
C ALA A 435 39.56 -22.97 -33.21
N ILE A 436 39.93 -23.90 -34.11
CA ILE A 436 40.96 -24.92 -33.88
C ILE A 436 42.31 -24.25 -33.58
N GLN A 437 42.71 -23.24 -34.35
CA GLN A 437 43.97 -22.52 -34.13
C GLN A 437 44.00 -21.86 -32.74
N VAL A 438 42.91 -21.19 -32.34
CA VAL A 438 42.83 -20.57 -31.00
C VAL A 438 42.85 -21.64 -29.91
N ALA A 439 42.10 -22.73 -30.06
CA ALA A 439 42.09 -23.84 -29.10
C ALA A 439 43.48 -24.45 -28.88
N SER A 440 44.30 -24.57 -29.94
CA SER A 440 45.67 -25.10 -29.84
C SER A 440 46.66 -24.24 -29.05
N THR A 441 46.30 -22.97 -28.79
CA THR A 441 47.11 -22.06 -27.97
C THR A 441 46.71 -22.06 -26.49
N MET A 442 45.61 -22.73 -26.15
CA MET A 442 45.04 -22.75 -24.81
C MET A 442 45.45 -24.02 -24.05
N LYS A 443 45.43 -23.97 -22.72
CA LYS A 443 45.81 -25.11 -21.87
C LYS A 443 44.85 -26.30 -21.99
N GLU A 444 43.56 -26.03 -22.23
CA GLU A 444 42.49 -27.01 -22.34
C GLU A 444 42.28 -27.46 -23.80
N GLU A 445 43.37 -27.64 -24.56
CA GLU A 445 43.33 -27.95 -25.99
C GLU A 445 42.49 -29.21 -26.30
N ASP A 446 42.69 -30.32 -25.56
CA ASP A 446 41.96 -31.58 -25.78
C ASP A 446 40.44 -31.39 -25.64
N GLU A 447 39.99 -30.72 -24.58
CA GLU A 447 38.57 -30.50 -24.29
C GLU A 447 37.92 -29.58 -25.33
N LEU A 448 38.61 -28.49 -25.71
CA LEU A 448 38.13 -27.52 -26.69
C LEU A 448 38.06 -28.13 -28.11
N ILE A 449 39.03 -28.96 -28.50
CA ILE A 449 39.01 -29.65 -29.79
C ILE A 449 37.91 -30.71 -29.84
N ARG A 450 37.66 -31.45 -28.76
CA ARG A 450 36.51 -32.38 -28.67
C ARG A 450 35.17 -31.65 -28.74
N ARG A 451 35.08 -30.47 -28.13
CA ARG A 451 33.91 -29.60 -28.26
C ARG A 451 33.70 -29.18 -29.71
N ILE A 452 34.76 -28.75 -30.42
CA ILE A 452 34.64 -28.45 -31.86
C ILE A 452 34.18 -29.68 -32.63
N TYR A 453 34.79 -30.85 -32.42
CA TYR A 453 34.45 -32.10 -33.11
C TYR A 453 32.96 -32.48 -32.97
N SER A 454 32.41 -32.37 -31.76
CA SER A 454 31.01 -32.69 -31.47
C SER A 454 30.03 -31.64 -32.00
N THR A 455 30.47 -30.37 -32.10
CA THR A 455 29.60 -29.26 -32.53
C THR A 455 29.67 -29.01 -34.04
N CYS A 456 30.76 -29.43 -34.70
CA CYS A 456 30.94 -29.22 -36.13
C CYS A 456 30.22 -30.31 -36.94
N GLY A 457 29.47 -29.88 -37.96
CA GLY A 457 28.78 -30.79 -38.89
C GLY A 457 29.56 -31.09 -40.17
N SER A 458 30.85 -30.71 -40.24
CA SER A 458 31.68 -30.83 -41.45
C SER A 458 32.72 -31.96 -41.31
N PRO A 459 32.74 -32.95 -42.24
CA PRO A 459 33.70 -34.06 -42.20
C PRO A 459 35.17 -33.62 -42.26
N ASP A 460 35.46 -32.55 -43.01
CA ASP A 460 36.84 -32.06 -43.17
C ASP A 460 37.38 -31.46 -41.88
N VAL A 461 36.53 -30.77 -41.12
CA VAL A 461 36.88 -30.18 -39.82
C VAL A 461 37.02 -31.30 -38.78
N GLN A 462 36.14 -32.30 -38.80
CA GLN A 462 36.23 -33.47 -37.92
C GLN A 462 37.54 -34.24 -38.13
N ASN A 463 37.92 -34.48 -39.39
CA ASN A 463 39.20 -35.11 -39.74
C ASN A 463 40.41 -34.29 -39.25
N GLN A 464 40.32 -32.95 -39.27
CA GLN A 464 41.37 -32.08 -38.72
C GLN A 464 41.46 -32.18 -37.19
N CYS A 465 40.31 -32.16 -36.50
CA CYS A 465 40.24 -32.34 -35.06
C CYS A 465 40.80 -33.71 -34.63
N GLU A 466 40.44 -34.79 -35.32
CA GLU A 466 40.96 -36.14 -35.02
C GLU A 466 42.48 -36.23 -35.14
N LYS A 467 43.06 -35.65 -36.21
CA LYS A 467 44.52 -35.60 -36.37
C LYS A 467 45.21 -34.88 -35.20
N ILE A 468 44.63 -33.78 -34.73
CA ILE A 468 45.16 -33.01 -33.61
C ILE A 468 45.04 -33.81 -32.31
N LEU A 469 43.89 -34.44 -32.06
CA LEU A 469 43.67 -35.31 -30.88
C LEU A 469 44.62 -36.51 -30.84
N ILE A 470 44.90 -37.14 -31.98
CA ILE A 470 45.88 -38.22 -32.09
C ILE A 470 47.29 -37.71 -31.75
N ASN A 471 47.67 -36.55 -32.27
CA ASN A 471 48.98 -35.94 -31.97
C ASN A 471 49.14 -35.57 -30.49
N LEU A 472 48.06 -35.13 -29.83
CA LEU A 472 48.06 -34.83 -28.40
C LEU A 472 48.15 -36.09 -27.54
N ARG A 473 47.56 -37.20 -27.98
CA ARG A 473 47.66 -38.49 -27.29
C ARG A 473 49.05 -39.14 -27.41
N ASN A 474 49.80 -38.79 -28.44
CA ASN A 474 51.15 -39.31 -28.72
C ASN A 474 52.27 -38.45 -28.14
N LYS A 475 51.95 -37.27 -27.58
CA LYS A 475 52.85 -36.43 -26.77
C LYS A 475 52.67 -36.74 -25.30
#